data_AF-A8EX59-F1
#
_entry.id   AF-A8EX59-F1
#
_cell.length_a   1.000
_cell.length_b   1.000
_cell.length_c   1.000
_cell.angle_alpha   90.00
_cell.angle_beta   90.00
_cell.angle_gamma   90.00
#
_symmetry.space_group_name_H-M   'P 1'
#
loop_
_entity.id
_entity.type
_entity.pdbx_description
1 polymer ?
#
loop_
_entity_poly.entity_id
_entity_poly.type
_entity_poly.pdbx_seq_one_letter_code
_entity_poly.pdbx_strand_id
1 'polypeptide(L)'
;MNMKILKIFLLLISFVLILNADNKHKYSYKDLDYLDLNEDQVKVIKKALLDLKKDYKEFYEYKHEQEDILEDIIESDNFNEELYYKILMDLKTKATKLEVKRIKKIHEVLNKKQREEFADYLEEWEIE
;
A
#
# COMPACT_ATOMS: atom_id res chain seq x y z
N MET A 1 5.61 -2.20 41.15
CA MET A 1 5.01 -1.36 40.09
C MET A 1 4.05 -0.38 40.73
N ASN A 2 4.32 0.92 40.64
CA ASN A 2 3.57 1.95 41.38
C ASN A 2 2.14 2.07 40.82
N MET A 3 1.10 2.20 41.66
CA MET A 3 -0.31 2.15 41.21
C MET A 3 -0.66 3.26 40.20
N LYS A 4 0.11 4.37 40.21
CA LYS A 4 0.05 5.44 39.21
C LYS A 4 0.58 5.01 37.84
N ILE A 5 1.64 4.20 37.80
CA ILE A 5 2.24 3.66 36.57
C ILE A 5 1.28 2.68 35.90
N LEU A 6 0.61 1.82 36.68
CA LEU A 6 -0.39 0.89 36.16
C LEU A 6 -1.59 1.62 35.54
N LYS A 7 -2.03 2.73 36.15
CA LYS A 7 -3.12 3.56 35.61
C LYS A 7 -2.74 4.24 34.29
N ILE A 8 -1.50 4.73 34.18
CA ILE A 8 -0.97 5.32 32.94
C ILE A 8 -0.87 4.26 31.83
N PHE A 9 -0.41 3.05 32.17
CA PHE A 9 -0.31 1.93 31.23
C PHE A 9 -1.68 1.47 30.71
N LEU A 10 -2.69 1.38 31.59
CA LEU A 10 -4.07 1.05 31.20
C LEU A 10 -4.71 2.12 30.32
N LEU A 11 -4.42 3.40 30.56
CA LEU A 11 -4.86 4.51 29.71
C LEU A 11 -4.24 4.41 28.30
N LEU A 12 -2.95 4.10 28.19
CA LEU A 12 -2.27 3.92 26.90
C LEU A 12 -2.83 2.73 26.11
N ILE A 13 -3.10 1.59 26.78
CA ILE A 13 -3.74 0.43 26.15
C ILE A 13 -5.14 0.77 25.65
N SER A 14 -5.91 1.57 26.41
CA SER A 14 -7.24 2.00 25.96
C SER A 14 -7.20 2.89 24.72
N PHE A 15 -6.16 3.73 24.57
CA PHE A 15 -5.94 4.50 23.33
C PHE A 15 -5.60 3.60 22.14
N VAL A 16 -4.77 2.57 22.33
CA VAL A 16 -4.45 1.58 21.28
C VAL A 16 -5.70 0.78 20.87
N LEU A 17 -6.60 0.49 21.82
CA LEU A 17 -7.86 -0.19 21.53
C LEU A 17 -8.85 0.72 20.80
N ILE A 18 -8.96 2.01 21.15
CA ILE A 18 -9.83 2.97 20.44
C ILE A 18 -9.33 3.22 19.01
N LEU A 19 -8.02 3.29 18.79
CA LEU A 19 -7.43 3.38 17.45
C LEU A 19 -7.65 2.11 16.62
N ASN A 20 -7.88 0.96 17.26
CA ASN A 20 -8.18 -0.32 16.59
C ASN A 20 -9.68 -0.68 16.57
N ALA A 21 -10.54 0.10 17.23
CA ALA A 21 -11.96 -0.26 17.47
C ALA A 21 -12.92 0.22 16.37
N ASP A 22 -12.43 0.74 15.24
CA ASP A 22 -13.28 1.09 14.10
C ASP A 22 -12.75 0.56 12.77
N ASN A 23 -12.25 -0.67 12.77
CA ASN A 23 -11.97 -1.44 11.56
C ASN A 23 -13.20 -2.23 11.07
N LYS A 24 -14.40 -1.69 11.26
CA LYS A 24 -15.61 -2.13 10.56
C LYS A 24 -15.92 -1.08 9.52
N HIS A 25 -15.71 -1.45 8.25
CA HIS A 25 -15.77 -0.60 7.04
C HIS A 25 -14.46 0.07 6.63
N LYS A 26 -13.38 -0.71 6.51
CA LYS A 26 -12.38 -0.43 5.47
C LYS A 26 -13.01 -0.84 4.13
N TYR A 27 -14.00 -0.08 3.65
CA TYR A 27 -14.31 -0.11 2.22
C TYR A 27 -13.04 0.41 1.55
N SER A 28 -12.24 -0.53 1.09
CA SER A 28 -11.10 -0.24 0.26
C SER A 28 -11.69 0.38 -1.01
N TYR A 29 -11.64 1.71 -1.14
CA TYR A 29 -11.94 2.41 -2.40
C TYR A 29 -11.09 1.92 -3.59
N LYS A 30 -10.17 0.97 -3.38
CA LYS A 30 -9.58 0.12 -4.44
C LYS A 30 -10.62 -0.72 -5.23
N ASP A 31 -11.88 -0.71 -4.82
CA ASP A 31 -12.97 -1.26 -5.62
C ASP A 31 -13.54 -0.17 -6.54
N LEU A 32 -13.40 -0.37 -7.86
CA LEU A 32 -13.78 0.57 -8.94
C LEU A 32 -15.31 0.75 -9.09
N ASP A 33 -16.08 0.44 -8.04
CA ASP A 33 -17.54 0.39 -8.06
C ASP A 33 -18.15 1.79 -8.29
N TYR A 34 -17.44 2.85 -7.91
CA TYR A 34 -17.85 4.24 -8.12
C TYR A 34 -17.81 4.68 -9.60
N LEU A 35 -17.12 3.93 -10.46
CA LEU A 35 -16.96 4.28 -11.89
C LEU A 35 -18.11 3.79 -12.78
N ASP A 36 -19.13 3.14 -12.20
CA ASP A 36 -20.28 2.59 -12.94
C ASP A 36 -19.83 1.79 -14.18
N LEU A 37 -18.91 0.86 -13.96
CA LEU A 37 -18.32 0.06 -15.03
C LEU A 37 -19.35 -0.90 -15.62
N ASN A 38 -19.42 -0.97 -16.95
CA ASN A 38 -20.21 -2.02 -17.59
C ASN A 38 -19.56 -3.41 -17.44
N GLU A 39 -20.31 -4.47 -17.70
CA GLU A 39 -19.83 -5.85 -17.49
C GLU A 39 -18.54 -6.19 -18.25
N ASP A 40 -18.35 -5.63 -19.45
CA ASP A 40 -17.16 -5.88 -20.25
C ASP A 40 -15.95 -5.16 -19.65
N GLN A 41 -16.11 -3.90 -19.23
CA GLN A 41 -15.07 -3.15 -18.53
C GLN A 41 -14.65 -3.88 -17.24
N VAL A 42 -15.60 -4.37 -16.45
CA VAL A 42 -15.32 -5.15 -15.23
C VAL A 42 -14.49 -6.39 -15.56
N LYS A 43 -14.86 -7.16 -16.58
CA LYS A 43 -14.12 -8.37 -16.99
C LYS A 43 -12.69 -8.04 -17.40
N VAL A 44 -12.50 -7.01 -18.23
CA VAL A 44 -11.19 -6.62 -18.75
C VAL A 44 -10.30 -6.12 -17.61
N ILE A 45 -10.81 -5.25 -16.73
CA ILE A 45 -10.04 -4.73 -15.60
C ILE A 45 -9.68 -5.85 -14.62
N LYS A 46 -10.62 -6.74 -14.28
CA LYS A 46 -10.31 -7.89 -13.40
C LYS A 46 -9.20 -8.76 -13.96
N LYS A 47 -9.23 -9.06 -15.26
CA LYS A 47 -8.15 -9.81 -15.93
C LYS A 47 -6.83 -9.06 -15.87
N ALA A 48 -6.84 -7.76 -16.20
CA ALA A 48 -5.66 -6.91 -16.14
C ALA A 48 -5.03 -6.85 -14.74
N LEU A 49 -5.83 -6.82 -13.68
CA LEU A 49 -5.36 -6.87 -12.29
C LEU A 49 -4.81 -8.25 -11.91
N LEU A 50 -5.46 -9.33 -12.36
CA LEU A 50 -4.96 -10.70 -12.15
C LEU A 50 -3.60 -10.93 -12.81
N ASP A 51 -3.37 -10.37 -13.99
CA ASP A 51 -2.08 -10.47 -14.69
C ASP A 51 -0.94 -9.84 -13.89
N LEU A 52 -1.22 -8.84 -13.04
CA LEU A 52 -0.23 -8.20 -12.18
C LEU A 52 0.05 -8.97 -10.88
N LYS A 53 -0.79 -9.94 -10.51
CA LYS A 53 -0.71 -10.65 -9.23
C LYS A 53 0.68 -11.26 -8.99
N LYS A 54 1.31 -11.78 -10.05
CA LYS A 54 2.68 -12.30 -9.99
C LYS A 54 3.68 -11.20 -9.70
N ASP A 55 3.65 -10.09 -10.44
CA ASP A 55 4.56 -8.96 -10.23
C ASP A 55 4.42 -8.37 -8.81
N TYR A 56 3.21 -8.28 -8.27
CA TYR A 56 2.99 -7.86 -6.87
C TYR A 56 3.62 -8.82 -5.88
N LYS A 57 3.44 -10.13 -6.09
CA LYS A 57 4.02 -11.16 -5.21
C LYS A 57 5.55 -11.04 -5.19
N GLU A 58 6.18 -10.97 -6.36
CA GLU A 58 7.63 -10.83 -6.49
C GLU A 58 8.15 -9.53 -5.84
N PHE A 59 7.40 -8.44 -5.96
CA PHE A 59 7.76 -7.18 -5.30
C PHE A 59 7.70 -7.29 -3.77
N TYR A 60 6.65 -7.88 -3.20
CA TYR A 60 6.55 -8.01 -1.73
C TYR A 60 7.55 -9.00 -1.15
N GLU A 61 7.87 -10.08 -1.87
CA GLU A 61 8.98 -10.98 -1.49
C GLU A 61 10.31 -10.21 -1.47
N TYR A 62 10.61 -9.46 -2.53
CA TYR A 62 11.80 -8.61 -2.59
C TYR A 62 11.81 -7.53 -1.49
N LYS A 63 10.67 -6.87 -1.24
CA LYS A 63 10.54 -5.84 -0.20
C LYS A 63 10.89 -6.39 1.18
N HIS A 64 10.37 -7.57 1.50
CA HIS A 64 10.65 -8.22 2.77
C HIS A 64 12.15 -8.50 2.95
N GLU A 65 12.82 -9.04 1.93
CA GLU A 65 14.27 -9.27 1.97
C GLU A 65 15.08 -7.98 2.15
N GLN A 66 14.60 -6.85 1.60
CA GLN A 66 15.26 -5.56 1.77
C GLN A 66 15.00 -4.94 3.14
N GLU A 67 13.82 -5.15 3.73
CA GLU A 67 13.49 -4.70 5.08
C GLU A 67 14.41 -5.32 6.12
N ASP A 68 14.72 -6.61 6.00
CA ASP A 68 15.71 -7.29 6.85
C ASP A 68 17.09 -6.59 6.78
N ILE A 69 17.53 -6.18 5.58
CA ILE A 69 18.80 -5.46 5.41
C ILE A 69 18.74 -4.05 6.02
N LEU A 70 17.59 -3.37 5.93
CA LEU A 70 17.41 -2.05 6.55
C LEU A 70 17.46 -2.16 8.08
N GLU A 71 16.88 -3.21 8.65
CA GLU A 71 16.96 -3.50 10.10
C GLU A 71 18.42 -3.72 10.52
N ASP A 72 19.18 -4.54 9.80
CA ASP A 72 20.61 -4.77 10.04
C ASP A 72 21.43 -3.45 10.03
N ILE A 73 21.12 -2.53 9.12
CA ILE A 73 21.80 -1.23 9.02
C ILE A 73 21.50 -0.35 10.24
N ILE A 74 20.27 -0.42 10.77
CA ILE A 74 19.84 0.35 11.95
C ILE A 74 20.47 -0.21 13.23
N GLU A 75 20.61 -1.53 13.33
CA GLU A 75 21.20 -2.20 14.50
C GLU A 75 22.73 -2.10 14.56
N SER A 76 23.39 -1.81 13.42
CA SER A 76 24.85 -1.65 13.31
C SER A 76 25.37 -0.43 14.10
N ASP A 77 26.53 -0.60 14.75
CA ASP A 77 27.28 0.50 15.41
C ASP A 77 27.62 1.65 14.44
N ASN A 78 27.78 1.34 13.15
CA ASN A 78 28.04 2.32 12.09
C ASN A 78 26.90 2.26 11.06
N PHE A 79 26.13 3.35 10.98
CA PHE A 79 25.04 3.47 10.03
C PHE A 79 25.56 3.65 8.59
N ASN A 80 25.22 2.72 7.71
CA ASN A 80 25.57 2.79 6.29
C ASN A 80 24.51 3.58 5.51
N GLU A 81 24.66 4.92 5.50
CA GLU A 81 23.73 5.85 4.84
C GLU A 81 23.54 5.55 3.34
N GLU A 82 24.62 5.24 2.63
CA GLU A 82 24.57 5.00 1.18
C GLU A 82 23.73 3.77 0.86
N LEU A 83 23.95 2.67 1.58
CA LEU A 83 23.19 1.43 1.38
C LEU A 83 21.72 1.63 1.77
N TYR A 84 21.47 2.29 2.91
CA TYR A 84 20.12 2.58 3.38
C TYR A 84 19.32 3.38 2.34
N TYR A 85 19.89 4.49 1.86
CA TYR A 85 19.27 5.33 0.84
C TYR A 85 19.03 4.54 -0.46
N LYS A 86 20.01 3.75 -0.90
CA LYS A 86 19.90 2.97 -2.13
C LYS A 86 18.75 1.96 -2.07
N ILE A 87 18.61 1.25 -0.96
CA ILE A 87 17.53 0.27 -0.77
C ILE A 87 16.17 0.98 -0.81
N LEU A 88 16.01 2.08 -0.07
CA LEU A 88 14.77 2.85 -0.07
C LEU A 88 14.39 3.34 -1.48
N MET A 89 15.37 3.84 -2.23
CA MET A 89 15.14 4.29 -3.60
C MET A 89 14.76 3.15 -4.56
N ASP A 90 15.36 1.97 -4.40
CA ASP A 90 15.02 0.83 -5.25
C ASP A 90 13.62 0.29 -4.94
N LEU A 91 13.27 0.16 -3.65
CA LEU A 91 11.92 -0.20 -3.21
C LEU A 91 10.87 0.75 -3.78
N LYS A 92 11.08 2.06 -3.59
CA LYS A 92 10.17 3.09 -4.14
C LYS A 92 10.07 3.00 -5.66
N THR A 93 11.20 2.82 -6.35
CA THR A 93 11.22 2.69 -7.81
C THR A 93 10.42 1.48 -8.29
N LYS A 94 10.56 0.32 -7.64
CA LYS A 94 9.82 -0.90 -7.99
C LYS A 94 8.32 -0.76 -7.71
N ALA A 95 7.95 -0.18 -6.57
CA ALA A 95 6.56 0.12 -6.22
C ALA A 95 5.91 1.03 -7.27
N THR A 96 6.54 2.17 -7.59
CA THR A 96 6.03 3.12 -8.59
C THR A 96 5.89 2.48 -9.98
N LYS A 97 6.81 1.59 -10.39
CA LYS A 97 6.66 0.85 -11.66
C LYS A 97 5.42 -0.04 -11.67
N LEU A 98 5.07 -0.67 -10.56
CA LEU A 98 3.85 -1.49 -10.45
C LEU A 98 2.58 -0.65 -10.46
N GLU A 99 2.62 0.48 -9.76
CA GLU A 99 1.54 1.46 -9.76
C GLU A 99 1.26 1.96 -11.18
N VAL A 100 2.29 2.43 -11.90
CA VAL A 100 2.16 2.88 -13.30
C VAL A 100 1.58 1.79 -14.19
N LYS A 101 2.02 0.54 -14.05
CA LYS A 101 1.46 -0.60 -14.79
C LYS A 101 -0.03 -0.80 -14.50
N ARG A 102 -0.43 -0.74 -13.23
CA ARG A 102 -1.83 -0.89 -12.80
C ARG A 102 -2.69 0.25 -13.33
N ILE A 103 -2.30 1.50 -13.08
CA ILE A 103 -3.03 2.69 -13.51
C ILE A 103 -3.20 2.71 -15.02
N LYS A 104 -2.14 2.41 -15.79
CA LYS A 104 -2.21 2.33 -17.25
C LYS A 104 -3.26 1.33 -17.72
N LYS A 105 -3.26 0.11 -17.17
CA LYS A 105 -4.22 -0.94 -17.53
C LYS A 105 -5.67 -0.56 -17.22
N ILE A 106 -5.92 0.15 -16.11
CA ILE A 106 -7.26 0.66 -15.77
C ILE A 106 -7.64 1.77 -16.77
N HIS A 107 -6.78 2.78 -16.94
CA HIS A 107 -7.00 3.94 -17.81
C HIS A 107 -7.38 3.54 -19.25
N GLU A 108 -6.76 2.49 -19.80
CA GLU A 108 -7.04 1.98 -21.16
C GLU A 108 -8.47 1.46 -21.34
N VAL A 109 -9.16 1.08 -20.27
CA VAL A 109 -10.53 0.57 -20.28
C VAL A 109 -11.58 1.65 -20.03
N LEU A 110 -11.21 2.69 -19.29
CA LEU A 110 -12.12 3.74 -18.87
C LEU A 110 -12.45 4.73 -20.00
N ASN A 111 -13.70 5.17 -20.05
CA ASN A 111 -14.09 6.32 -20.88
C ASN A 111 -13.64 7.64 -20.24
N LYS A 112 -13.85 8.78 -20.93
CA LYS A 112 -13.39 10.08 -20.45
C LYS A 112 -13.96 10.45 -19.07
N LYS A 113 -15.28 10.31 -18.88
CA LYS A 113 -15.96 10.64 -17.62
C LYS A 113 -15.42 9.78 -16.48
N GLN A 114 -15.30 8.48 -16.71
CA GLN A 114 -14.75 7.54 -15.73
C GLN A 114 -13.29 7.86 -15.39
N ARG A 115 -12.49 8.37 -16.32
CA ARG A 115 -11.10 8.79 -16.03
C ARG A 115 -11.04 10.03 -15.15
N GLU A 116 -11.97 10.97 -15.35
CA GLU A 116 -12.09 12.16 -14.49
C GLU A 116 -12.44 11.72 -13.06
N GLU A 117 -13.48 10.88 -12.90
CA GLU A 117 -13.85 10.32 -11.59
C GLU A 117 -12.75 9.46 -10.98
N PHE A 118 -12.03 8.67 -11.79
CA PHE A 118 -10.91 7.85 -11.32
C PHE A 118 -9.75 8.70 -10.79
N ALA A 119 -9.49 9.86 -11.39
CA ALA A 119 -8.41 10.76 -11.00
C ALA A 119 -8.61 11.36 -9.60
N ASP A 120 -9.86 11.52 -9.15
CA ASP A 120 -10.20 12.07 -7.83
C ASP A 120 -9.73 11.19 -6.66
N TYR A 121 -9.37 9.92 -6.94
CA TYR A 121 -9.00 8.92 -5.94
C TYR A 121 -7.57 8.37 -6.13
N LEU A 122 -6.71 9.05 -6.89
CA LEU A 122 -5.37 8.53 -7.25
C LEU A 122 -4.50 8.14 -6.05
N GLU A 123 -4.55 8.88 -4.94
CA GLU A 123 -3.76 8.62 -3.73
C GLU A 123 -4.04 7.23 -3.13
N GLU A 124 -5.26 6.71 -3.27
CA GLU A 124 -5.65 5.40 -2.75
C GLU A 124 -5.04 4.23 -3.55
N TRP A 125 -4.51 4.55 -4.72
CA TRP A 125 -3.83 3.63 -5.63
C TRP A 125 -2.31 3.71 -5.51
N GLU A 126 -1.75 4.35 -4.49
CA GLU A 126 -0.34 4.22 -4.19
C GLU A 126 -0.01 2.80 -3.70
N ILE A 127 1.24 2.36 -3.91
CA ILE A 127 1.78 1.11 -3.37
C ILE A 127 2.81 1.48 -2.31
N GLU A 128 2.49 1.16 -1.06
CA GLU A 128 3.35 1.38 0.12
C GLU A 128 4.31 0.22 0.38
#